data_AF-X8DJB5-F1
#
_entry.id   AF-X8DJB5-F1
#
_cell.length_a   1.000
_cell.length_b   1.000
_cell.length_c   1.000
_cell.angle_alpha   90.00
_cell.angle_beta   90.00
_cell.angle_gamma   90.00
#
_symmetry.space_group_name_H-M   'P 1'
#
loop_
_entity.id
_entity.type
_entity.pdbx_description
1 polymer ?
#
loop_
_entity_poly.entity_id
_entity_poly.type
_entity_poly.pdbx_seq_one_letter_code
_entity_poly.pdbx_strand_id
1 'polypeptide(L)'
;MIRPAGAALALTVGLLAGCSSSHPAPPHFGDVLAAKVNADAMLTHLRAFQDIADAHKGNRAEGTPGFAASVDYVAKALRSKGFDVSTPQFDRLYTASPGQPTLTVSGHDYAVDQASLLVQTPPAG
;
A
#
# COMPACT_ATOMS: atom_id res chain seq x y z
N MET A 1 -31.08 70.09 48.85
CA MET A 1 -30.12 69.26 48.09
C MET A 1 -30.82 67.96 47.76
N ILE A 2 -30.93 67.62 46.46
CA ILE A 2 -31.19 66.31 45.82
C ILE A 2 -31.80 66.64 44.45
N ARG A 3 -31.09 66.33 43.35
CA ARG A 3 -31.55 66.46 41.95
C ARG A 3 -31.95 65.08 41.43
N PRO A 4 -33.04 64.93 40.65
CA PRO A 4 -33.54 63.63 40.21
C PRO A 4 -33.20 63.27 38.74
N ALA A 5 -33.40 61.98 38.46
CA ALA A 5 -33.77 61.33 37.19
C ALA A 5 -32.72 61.13 36.08
N GLY A 6 -32.68 59.90 35.55
CA GLY A 6 -32.19 59.62 34.20
C GLY A 6 -31.52 58.25 33.97
N ALA A 7 -32.35 57.24 33.73
CA ALA A 7 -32.13 55.99 32.98
C ALA A 7 -30.74 55.63 32.42
N ALA A 8 -30.34 54.36 32.62
CA ALA A 8 -29.83 53.54 31.51
C ALA A 8 -29.98 52.05 31.86
N LEU A 9 -31.03 51.46 31.29
CA LEU A 9 -31.24 50.04 31.17
C LEU A 9 -30.26 49.47 30.14
N ALA A 10 -29.93 48.19 30.30
CA ALA A 10 -29.32 47.28 29.32
C ALA A 10 -27.79 47.33 29.19
N LEU A 11 -27.14 46.25 29.66
CA LEU A 11 -25.96 45.63 29.03
C LEU A 11 -25.65 44.29 29.77
N THR A 12 -26.60 43.36 29.76
CA THR A 12 -26.42 42.00 30.31
C THR A 12 -26.62 40.89 29.28
N VAL A 13 -26.42 41.16 27.99
CA VAL A 13 -26.49 40.14 26.93
C VAL A 13 -25.34 40.34 25.96
N GLY A 14 -24.26 39.57 26.11
CA GLY A 14 -23.16 39.67 25.13
C GLY A 14 -21.92 38.81 25.35
N LEU A 15 -21.90 37.86 26.29
CA LEU A 15 -20.69 37.05 26.57
C LEU A 15 -20.90 35.54 26.49
N LEU A 16 -21.85 35.06 25.67
CA LEU A 16 -22.01 33.63 25.37
C LEU A 16 -22.21 33.35 23.87
N ALA A 17 -21.76 34.25 22.98
CA ALA A 17 -21.58 33.90 21.57
C ALA A 17 -20.36 32.99 21.46
N GLY A 18 -20.62 31.70 21.67
CA GLY A 18 -19.63 30.64 21.65
C GLY A 18 -18.81 30.65 20.36
N CYS A 19 -17.57 30.22 20.51
CA CYS A 19 -16.67 29.83 19.44
C CYS A 19 -17.26 28.64 18.66
N SER A 20 -18.29 28.87 17.85
CA SER A 20 -18.66 27.95 16.79
C SER A 20 -18.00 28.45 15.53
N SER A 21 -16.72 28.13 15.37
CA SER A 21 -16.13 28.03 14.05
C SER A 21 -16.87 26.90 13.34
N SER A 22 -17.94 27.23 12.63
CA SER A 22 -18.51 26.37 11.59
C SER A 22 -17.45 26.21 10.53
N HIS A 23 -16.53 25.26 10.75
CA HIS A 23 -15.66 24.77 9.70
C HIS A 23 -16.60 24.20 8.63
N PRO A 24 -16.52 24.68 7.39
CA PRO A 24 -17.13 23.97 6.28
C PRO A 24 -16.69 22.52 6.37
N ALA A 25 -17.60 21.57 6.12
CA ALA A 25 -17.19 20.19 5.98
C ALA A 25 -16.01 20.14 5.01
N PRO A 26 -14.90 19.44 5.37
CA PRO A 26 -13.74 19.38 4.49
C PRO A 26 -14.22 18.94 3.10
N PRO A 27 -13.63 19.48 2.02
CA PRO A 27 -14.01 19.07 0.67
C PRO A 27 -14.01 17.54 0.60
N HIS A 28 -14.94 16.98 -0.18
CA HIS A 28 -15.09 15.56 -0.42
C HIS A 28 -13.81 14.96 -1.06
N PHE A 29 -12.73 14.89 -0.29
CA PHE A 29 -11.39 14.57 -0.76
C PHE A 29 -11.34 13.16 -1.34
N GLY A 30 -12.10 12.23 -0.73
CA GLY A 30 -12.32 10.90 -1.26
C GLY A 30 -12.91 10.92 -2.67
N ASP A 31 -13.97 11.69 -2.90
CA ASP A 31 -14.63 11.78 -4.22
C ASP A 31 -13.72 12.43 -5.26
N VAL A 32 -12.99 13.48 -4.86
CA VAL A 32 -11.99 14.14 -5.72
C VAL A 32 -10.84 13.20 -6.09
N LEU A 33 -10.39 12.37 -5.14
CA LEU A 33 -9.33 11.39 -5.40
C LEU A 33 -9.84 10.25 -6.28
N ALA A 34 -11.03 9.71 -5.98
CA ALA A 34 -11.65 8.65 -6.76
C ALA A 34 -11.86 9.08 -8.22
N ALA A 35 -12.29 10.32 -8.46
CA ALA A 35 -12.44 10.88 -9.81
C ALA A 35 -11.11 10.99 -10.58
N LYS A 36 -9.96 10.95 -9.90
CA LYS A 36 -8.63 10.95 -10.53
C LYS A 36 -8.09 9.55 -10.80
N VAL A 37 -8.70 8.50 -10.27
CA VAL A 37 -8.33 7.11 -10.55
C VAL A 37 -8.91 6.71 -11.90
N ASN A 38 -8.04 6.33 -12.84
CA ASN A 38 -8.43 6.04 -14.22
C ASN A 38 -8.04 4.60 -14.60
N ALA A 39 -9.03 3.82 -15.07
CA ALA A 39 -8.84 2.42 -15.43
C ALA A 39 -7.92 2.22 -16.65
N ASP A 40 -7.97 3.10 -17.65
CA ASP A 40 -7.11 3.01 -18.83
C ASP A 40 -5.64 3.31 -18.48
N ALA A 41 -5.42 4.26 -17.56
CA ALA A 41 -4.10 4.53 -17.01
C ALA A 41 -3.56 3.32 -16.23
N MET A 42 -4.39 2.66 -15.42
CA MET A 42 -4.02 1.42 -14.75
C MET A 42 -3.66 0.31 -15.75
N LEU A 43 -4.48 0.13 -16.79
CA LEU A 43 -4.26 -0.89 -17.81
C LEU A 43 -2.95 -0.68 -18.57
N THR A 44 -2.56 0.58 -18.78
CA THR A 44 -1.25 0.92 -19.38
C THR A 44 -0.09 0.37 -18.55
N HIS A 45 -0.15 0.51 -17.23
CA HIS A 45 0.88 -0.04 -16.34
C HIS A 45 0.83 -1.58 -16.27
N LEU A 46 -0.37 -2.16 -16.25
CA LEU A 46 -0.53 -3.63 -16.27
C LEU A 46 0.05 -4.25 -17.55
N ARG A 47 -0.16 -3.61 -18.71
CA ARG A 47 0.45 -4.04 -19.98
C ARG A 47 1.97 -3.98 -19.93
N ALA A 48 2.54 -2.88 -19.43
CA ALA A 48 3.99 -2.78 -19.28
C ALA A 48 4.56 -3.87 -18.36
N PHE A 49 3.87 -4.23 -17.28
CA PHE A 49 4.28 -5.36 -16.44
C PHE A 49 4.12 -6.71 -17.12
N GLN A 50 3.12 -6.89 -17.98
CA GLN A 50 2.99 -8.10 -18.78
C GLN A 50 4.13 -8.20 -19.80
N ASP A 51 4.43 -7.12 -20.52
CA ASP A 51 5.54 -7.06 -21.47
C ASP A 51 6.89 -7.39 -20.79
N ILE A 52 7.10 -6.87 -19.56
CA ILE A 52 8.26 -7.23 -18.74
C ILE A 52 8.26 -8.72 -18.42
N ALA A 53 7.12 -9.31 -18.02
CA ALA A 53 7.06 -10.74 -17.73
C ALA A 53 7.40 -11.56 -18.99
N ASP A 54 6.81 -11.23 -20.13
CA ASP A 54 6.98 -11.93 -21.40
C ASP A 54 8.44 -11.88 -21.88
N ALA A 55 9.10 -10.74 -21.72
CA ALA A 55 10.53 -10.58 -22.01
C ALA A 55 11.45 -11.37 -21.05
N HIS A 56 10.95 -11.78 -19.88
CA HIS A 56 11.74 -12.42 -18.82
C HIS A 56 11.17 -13.79 -18.42
N LYS A 57 11.01 -14.68 -19.41
CA LYS A 57 10.57 -16.09 -19.21
C LYS A 57 9.19 -16.20 -18.53
N GLY A 58 8.30 -15.26 -18.79
CA GLY A 58 6.93 -15.25 -18.30
C GLY A 58 6.78 -14.97 -16.79
N ASN A 59 7.80 -14.44 -16.11
CA ASN A 59 7.70 -14.18 -14.66
C ASN A 59 8.42 -12.91 -14.20
N ARG A 60 7.95 -12.39 -13.07
CA ARG A 60 8.50 -11.22 -12.35
C ARG A 60 8.67 -11.54 -10.87
N ALA A 61 8.96 -12.80 -10.57
CA ALA A 61 9.14 -13.25 -9.20
C ALA A 61 10.37 -12.55 -8.59
N GLU A 62 10.32 -12.30 -7.28
CA GLU A 62 11.45 -11.71 -6.56
C GLU A 62 12.75 -12.52 -6.79
N GLY A 63 13.89 -11.81 -6.87
CA GLY A 63 15.19 -12.41 -7.22
C GLY A 63 15.41 -12.67 -8.72
N THR A 64 14.41 -12.46 -9.59
CA THR A 64 14.55 -12.69 -11.04
C THR A 64 14.88 -11.42 -11.83
N PRO A 65 15.42 -11.54 -13.07
CA PRO A 65 15.59 -10.40 -13.97
C PRO A 65 14.28 -9.63 -14.25
N GLY A 66 13.14 -10.33 -14.33
CA GLY A 66 11.83 -9.68 -14.53
C GLY A 66 11.40 -8.83 -13.33
N PHE A 67 11.78 -9.21 -12.11
CA PHE A 67 11.59 -8.38 -10.93
C PHE A 67 12.44 -7.10 -10.99
N ALA A 68 13.73 -7.22 -11.31
CA ALA A 68 14.62 -6.06 -11.44
C ALA A 68 14.10 -5.06 -12.47
N ALA A 69 13.69 -5.54 -13.65
CA ALA A 69 13.08 -4.69 -14.69
C ALA A 69 11.77 -4.03 -14.22
N SER A 70 10.97 -4.70 -13.37
CA SER A 70 9.76 -4.14 -12.80
C SER A 70 10.04 -3.01 -11.80
N VAL A 71 11.06 -3.18 -10.96
CA VAL A 71 11.52 -2.15 -10.02
C VAL A 71 11.95 -0.90 -10.78
N ASP A 72 12.75 -1.07 -11.83
CA ASP A 72 13.21 0.04 -12.68
C ASP A 72 12.04 0.77 -13.37
N TYR A 73 11.06 0.02 -13.88
CA TYR A 73 9.86 0.60 -14.48
C TYR A 73 9.08 1.49 -13.50
N VAL A 74 8.79 0.98 -12.30
CA VAL A 74 8.05 1.73 -11.27
C VAL A 74 8.84 2.95 -10.83
N ALA A 75 10.13 2.78 -10.55
CA ALA A 75 10.98 3.87 -10.10
C ALA A 75 11.07 4.99 -11.15
N LYS A 76 11.20 4.63 -12.43
CA LYS A 76 11.18 5.60 -13.54
C LYS A 76 9.82 6.30 -13.66
N ALA A 77 8.72 5.56 -13.58
CA ALA A 77 7.38 6.12 -13.67
C ALA A 77 7.12 7.14 -12.55
N LEU A 78 7.47 6.81 -11.32
CA LEU A 78 7.31 7.71 -10.17
C LEU A 78 8.24 8.93 -10.25
N ARG A 79 9.53 8.74 -10.55
CA ARG A 79 10.47 9.86 -10.72
C ARG A 79 10.02 10.83 -11.82
N SER A 80 9.44 10.32 -12.91
CA SER A 80 8.88 11.16 -13.99
C SER A 80 7.71 12.05 -13.55
N LYS A 81 7.10 11.75 -12.40
CA LYS A 81 6.03 12.53 -11.78
C LYS A 81 6.52 13.39 -10.61
N GLY A 82 7.84 13.48 -10.41
CA GLY A 82 8.46 14.32 -9.39
C GLY A 82 8.53 13.70 -7.99
N PHE A 83 8.27 12.39 -7.85
CA PHE A 83 8.48 11.70 -6.59
C PHE A 83 9.97 11.45 -6.35
N ASP A 84 10.41 11.61 -5.10
CA ASP A 84 11.68 11.06 -4.63
C ASP A 84 11.51 9.56 -4.38
N VAL A 85 12.39 8.74 -4.95
CA VAL A 85 12.23 7.28 -4.99
C VAL A 85 13.52 6.59 -4.60
N SER A 86 13.45 5.79 -3.53
CA SER A 86 14.48 4.85 -3.11
C SER A 86 14.08 3.40 -3.43
N THR A 87 15.07 2.56 -3.67
CA THR A 87 14.90 1.12 -3.94
C THR A 87 15.84 0.32 -3.02
N PRO A 88 15.57 0.28 -1.71
CA PRO A 88 16.42 -0.44 -0.76
C PRO A 88 16.38 -1.94 -1.05
N GLN A 89 17.54 -2.56 -0.94
CA GLN A 89 17.71 -4.00 -1.04
C GLN A 89 17.47 -4.63 0.33
N PHE A 90 16.90 -5.83 0.33
CA PHE A 90 16.74 -6.64 1.52
C PHE A 90 17.07 -8.09 1.17
N ASP A 91 17.54 -8.82 2.17
CA ASP A 91 17.79 -10.25 2.04
C ASP A 91 16.52 -11.03 2.35
N ARG A 92 16.23 -12.05 1.55
CA ARG A 92 15.16 -13.00 1.80
C ARG A 92 15.76 -14.38 2.03
N LEU A 93 15.20 -15.11 2.99
CA LEU A 93 15.53 -16.52 3.18
C LEU A 93 14.85 -17.36 2.10
N TYR A 94 15.63 -18.19 1.42
CA TYR A 94 15.16 -19.16 0.46
C TYR A 94 15.49 -20.58 0.92
N THR A 95 14.67 -21.55 0.52
CA THR A 95 15.04 -22.96 0.58
C THR A 95 16.20 -23.20 -0.37
N ALA A 96 17.39 -23.51 0.16
CA ALA A 96 18.59 -23.76 -0.62
C ALA A 96 18.43 -24.91 -1.64
N SER A 97 17.61 -25.91 -1.31
CA SER A 97 17.15 -26.94 -2.23
C SER A 97 15.87 -27.59 -1.67
N PRO A 98 14.74 -27.56 -2.38
CA PRO A 98 13.53 -28.24 -1.93
C PRO A 98 13.65 -29.77 -1.91
N GLY A 99 14.67 -30.35 -2.58
CA GLY A 99 14.81 -31.80 -2.69
C GLY A 99 13.65 -32.45 -3.47
N GLN A 100 13.38 -33.73 -3.19
CA GLN A 100 12.18 -34.44 -3.64
C GLN A 100 11.41 -34.92 -2.40
N PRO A 101 10.69 -34.02 -1.72
CA PRO A 101 9.98 -34.39 -0.51
C PRO A 101 8.83 -35.33 -0.88
N THR A 102 8.70 -36.41 -0.12
CA THR A 102 7.68 -37.45 -0.32
C THR A 102 6.99 -37.71 1.00
N LEU A 103 5.68 -37.88 0.99
CA LEU A 103 4.91 -38.34 2.15
C LEU A 103 4.42 -39.76 1.89
N THR A 104 4.77 -40.70 2.76
CA THR A 104 4.26 -42.08 2.69
C THR A 104 3.11 -42.25 3.66
N VAL A 105 1.92 -42.61 3.16
CA VAL A 105 0.72 -42.94 3.97
C VAL A 105 0.25 -44.32 3.60
N SER A 106 0.20 -45.24 4.59
CA SER A 106 -0.21 -46.63 4.37
C SER A 106 0.57 -47.36 3.27
N GLY A 107 1.86 -47.02 3.11
CA GLY A 107 2.73 -47.59 2.08
C GLY A 107 2.57 -47.00 0.67
N HIS A 108 1.75 -45.97 0.52
CA HIS A 108 1.62 -45.21 -0.73
C HIS A 108 2.35 -43.88 -0.62
N ASP A 109 3.14 -43.57 -1.66
CA ASP A 109 3.91 -42.34 -1.74
C ASP A 109 3.11 -41.23 -2.44
N TYR A 110 3.19 -40.03 -1.88
CA TYR A 110 2.58 -38.82 -2.40
C TYR A 110 3.65 -37.76 -2.60
N ALA A 111 3.63 -37.12 -3.77
CA ALA A 111 4.39 -35.89 -3.98
C ALA A 111 3.85 -34.81 -3.05
N VAL A 112 4.74 -34.04 -2.43
CA VAL A 112 4.36 -32.91 -1.58
C VAL A 112 5.13 -31.66 -1.96
N ASP A 113 4.50 -30.50 -1.74
CA ASP A 113 5.21 -29.23 -1.78
C ASP A 113 5.76 -28.93 -0.38
N GLN A 114 7.06 -28.69 -0.26
CA GLN A 114 7.66 -28.35 1.03
C GLN A 114 7.16 -26.97 1.49
N ALA A 115 6.33 -26.95 2.53
CA ALA A 115 5.78 -25.71 3.07
C ALA A 115 6.77 -24.91 3.94
N SER A 116 7.68 -25.61 4.64
CA SER A 116 8.64 -24.96 5.54
C SER A 116 9.86 -24.47 4.77
N LEU A 117 10.22 -23.20 4.94
CA LEU A 117 11.43 -22.65 4.34
C LEU A 117 12.72 -22.99 5.10
N LEU A 118 12.59 -23.46 6.35
CA LEU A 118 13.70 -23.54 7.31
C LEU A 118 13.86 -24.89 8.00
N VAL A 119 12.82 -25.73 7.97
CA VAL A 119 12.81 -27.02 8.68
C VAL A 119 12.52 -28.13 7.69
N GLN A 120 13.49 -29.02 7.54
CA GLN A 120 13.34 -30.29 6.82
C GLN A 120 13.32 -31.43 7.84
N THR A 121 12.73 -32.55 7.47
CA THR A 121 12.86 -33.80 8.22
C THR A 121 14.31 -34.30 8.16
N PRO A 122 14.82 -34.99 9.19
CA PRO A 122 16.10 -35.68 9.12
C PRO A 122 16.16 -36.70 7.96
N PRO A 123 17.35 -37.17 7.59
CA PRO A 123 17.48 -38.32 6.70
C PRO A 123 16.65 -39.51 7.22
N ALA A 124 15.86 -40.14 6.34
CA ALA A 124 14.88 -41.20 6.63
C ALA A 124 13.50 -40.76 7.18
N GLY A 125 13.25 -39.45 7.31
CA GLY A 125 11.96 -38.89 7.77
C GLY A 125 11.99 -38.41 9.21
#